data_AF-A0A8X6K421-F1
#
_entry.id   AF-A0A8X6K421-F1
#
_cell.length_a   1.000
_cell.length_b   1.000
_cell.length_c   1.000
_cell.angle_alpha   90.00
_cell.angle_beta   90.00
_cell.angle_gamma   90.00
#
_symmetry.space_group_name_H-M   'P 1'
#
loop_
_entity.id
_entity.type
_entity.pdbx_description
1 polymer ?
#
loop_
_entity_poly.entity_id
_entity_poly.type
_entity_poly.pdbx_seq_one_letter_code
_entity_poly.pdbx_strand_id
1 'polypeptide(L)'
;MLTGWIGFVTLGLIFARHFKSSWDGKTLCGVKIWFAIHRSFMLTALVFIVIAFIVIFVHKNGWNSQTSNPHAVLGCIATALGLIQPIMALFRPAADHPKRYYFNWIHFLVGNAAHLIAIITIFFAVSLASSGLNKDFYWFMAIFVIVYLLFHLFFQVHSWSAERKKNNEVKMLDLAGRGGNATQNGAPEKILVNEALRVIFLGIFAIFLAVILITMYALIGVA
;
A
#
# COMPACT_ATOMS: atom_id res chain seq x y z
N MET A 1 -15.75 -3.32 -0.68
CA MET A 1 -14.87 -2.35 -1.37
C MET A 1 -13.94 -1.62 -0.40
N LEU A 2 -14.45 -0.87 0.60
CA LEU A 2 -13.59 -0.09 1.51
C LEU A 2 -12.49 -0.89 2.21
N THR A 3 -12.83 -1.98 2.92
CA THR A 3 -11.82 -2.83 3.58
C THR A 3 -10.73 -3.33 2.62
N GLY A 4 -11.10 -3.65 1.37
CA GLY A 4 -10.15 -4.07 0.34
C GLY A 4 -9.23 -2.93 -0.09
N TRP A 5 -9.80 -1.83 -0.58
CA TRP A 5 -9.05 -0.71 -1.17
C TRP A 5 -8.35 0.20 -0.16
N ILE A 6 -9.04 0.61 0.90
CA ILE A 6 -8.54 1.53 1.93
C ILE A 6 -7.77 0.80 3.02
N GLY A 7 -8.13 -0.44 3.33
CA GLY A 7 -7.42 -1.26 4.31
C GLY A 7 -6.26 -2.02 3.68
N PHE A 8 -6.58 -3.17 3.08
CA PHE A 8 -5.57 -4.15 2.69
C PHE A 8 -4.66 -3.71 1.54
N VAL A 9 -5.18 -3.05 0.50
CA VAL A 9 -4.33 -2.54 -0.60
C VAL A 9 -3.36 -1.49 -0.07
N THR A 10 -3.84 -0.52 0.72
CA THR A 10 -3.01 0.52 1.31
C THR A 10 -1.88 -0.06 2.17
N LEU A 11 -2.18 -0.99 3.07
CA LEU A 11 -1.16 -1.68 3.87
C LEU A 11 -0.16 -2.44 3.00
N GLY A 12 -0.65 -3.21 2.03
CA GLY A 12 0.23 -3.99 1.16
C GLY A 12 1.14 -3.11 0.27
N LEU A 13 0.70 -1.91 -0.13
CA LEU A 13 1.54 -0.94 -0.85
C LEU A 13 2.63 -0.36 0.03
N ILE A 14 2.32 0.02 1.28
CA ILE A 14 3.32 0.51 2.25
C ILE A 14 4.39 -0.56 2.50
N PHE A 15 3.99 -1.80 2.74
CA PHE A 15 4.92 -2.92 2.92
C PHE A 15 5.83 -3.11 1.70
N ALA A 16 5.23 -3.17 0.50
CA ALA A 16 6.00 -3.34 -0.72
C ALA A 16 6.94 -2.17 -1.00
N ARG A 17 6.65 -0.96 -0.54
CA ARG A 17 7.48 0.21 -0.80
C ARG A 17 8.60 0.38 0.22
N HIS A 18 8.28 0.26 1.51
CA HIS A 18 9.13 0.77 2.60
C HIS A 18 9.80 -0.32 3.45
N PHE A 19 9.37 -1.58 3.31
CA PHE A 19 9.83 -2.70 4.16
C PHE A 19 10.60 -3.77 3.37
N LYS A 20 11.02 -3.51 2.12
CA LYS A 20 11.78 -4.48 1.31
C LYS A 20 13.12 -4.91 1.93
N SER A 21 13.75 -3.99 2.66
CA SER A 21 15.04 -4.20 3.35
C SER A 21 14.87 -4.56 4.84
N SER A 22 13.63 -4.69 5.31
CA SER A 22 13.37 -5.06 6.69
C SER A 22 13.48 -6.57 6.86
N TRP A 23 14.02 -7.00 8.01
CA TRP A 23 14.27 -8.40 8.34
C TRP A 23 15.15 -9.13 7.32
N ASP A 24 16.17 -8.46 6.81
CA ASP A 24 17.16 -9.08 5.92
C ASP A 24 17.76 -10.35 6.57
N GLY A 25 17.90 -11.40 5.78
CA GLY A 25 18.35 -12.72 6.23
C GLY A 25 17.25 -13.63 6.82
N LYS A 26 16.04 -13.11 7.08
CA LYS A 26 14.89 -13.91 7.52
C LYS A 26 13.94 -14.21 6.37
N THR A 27 13.37 -15.41 6.38
CA THR A 27 12.36 -15.84 5.41
C THR A 27 11.12 -16.35 6.13
N LEU A 28 9.97 -16.24 5.46
CA LEU A 28 8.71 -16.83 5.88
C LEU A 28 8.23 -17.73 4.74
N CYS A 29 8.07 -19.02 5.01
CA CYS A 29 7.70 -20.01 3.98
C CYS A 29 8.63 -19.96 2.74
N GLY A 30 9.95 -19.84 2.95
CA GLY A 30 10.95 -19.84 1.87
C GLY A 30 11.01 -18.56 1.02
N VAL A 31 10.25 -17.52 1.35
CA VAL A 31 10.31 -16.21 0.67
C VAL A 31 10.65 -15.09 1.64
N LYS A 32 11.12 -13.95 1.12
CA LYS A 32 11.38 -12.75 1.93
C LYS A 32 10.11 -12.32 2.68
N ILE A 33 10.24 -11.95 3.95
CA ILE A 33 9.10 -11.63 4.83
C ILE A 33 8.20 -10.54 4.22
N TRP A 34 8.78 -9.45 3.72
CA TRP A 34 8.01 -8.37 3.09
C TRP A 34 7.15 -8.87 1.92
N PHE A 35 7.66 -9.84 1.15
CA PHE A 35 6.97 -10.37 -0.02
C PHE A 35 5.81 -11.29 0.40
N ALA A 36 6.02 -12.10 1.44
CA ALA A 36 4.94 -12.90 2.03
C ALA A 36 3.81 -12.00 2.54
N ILE A 37 4.13 -10.98 3.34
CA ILE A 37 3.14 -10.06 3.91
C ILE A 37 2.41 -9.26 2.83
N HIS A 38 3.14 -8.68 1.87
CA HIS A 38 2.54 -7.99 0.73
C HIS A 38 1.58 -8.89 -0.03
N ARG A 39 2.00 -10.12 -0.36
CA ARG A 39 1.15 -11.09 -1.07
C ARG A 39 -0.10 -11.43 -0.27
N SER A 40 0.03 -11.68 1.04
CA SER A 40 -1.11 -11.96 1.91
C SER A 40 -2.11 -10.81 1.90
N PHE A 41 -1.66 -9.57 2.07
CA PHE A 41 -2.56 -8.40 2.01
C PHE A 41 -3.21 -8.23 0.64
N MET A 42 -2.47 -8.41 -0.46
CA MET A 42 -3.02 -8.26 -1.81
C MET A 42 -4.05 -9.35 -2.15
N LEU A 43 -3.83 -10.59 -1.73
CA LEU A 43 -4.80 -11.67 -1.93
C LEU A 43 -6.06 -11.45 -1.09
N THR A 44 -5.91 -11.06 0.19
CA THR A 44 -7.06 -10.73 1.03
C THR A 44 -7.84 -9.55 0.47
N ALA A 45 -7.16 -8.50 0.01
CA ALA A 45 -7.79 -7.37 -0.66
C ALA A 45 -8.60 -7.81 -1.88
N LEU A 46 -8.00 -8.65 -2.74
CA LEU A 46 -8.63 -9.14 -3.96
C LEU A 46 -9.93 -9.88 -3.66
N VAL A 47 -9.95 -10.74 -2.64
CA VAL A 47 -11.15 -11.45 -2.21
C VAL A 47 -12.26 -10.46 -1.81
N PHE A 48 -11.95 -9.48 -0.96
CA PHE A 48 -12.93 -8.46 -0.57
C PHE A 48 -13.43 -7.61 -1.74
N ILE A 49 -12.56 -7.28 -2.69
CA ILE A 49 -12.90 -6.48 -3.87
C ILE A 49 -13.81 -7.28 -4.79
N VAL A 50 -13.47 -8.53 -5.12
CA VAL A 50 -14.26 -9.40 -5.99
C VAL A 50 -15.63 -9.69 -5.41
N ILE A 51 -15.71 -10.06 -4.13
CA ILE A 51 -17.00 -10.30 -3.46
C ILE A 51 -17.86 -9.04 -3.52
N ALA A 52 -17.32 -7.89 -3.14
CA ALA A 52 -18.08 -6.65 -3.15
C ALA A 52 -18.49 -6.21 -4.57
N PHE A 53 -17.67 -6.51 -5.57
CA PHE A 53 -17.96 -6.21 -6.98
C PHE A 53 -19.14 -7.06 -7.46
N ILE A 54 -19.13 -8.36 -7.18
CA ILE A 54 -20.24 -9.26 -7.54
C ILE A 54 -21.52 -8.80 -6.82
N VAL A 55 -21.44 -8.52 -5.51
CA VAL A 55 -22.59 -8.11 -4.70
C VAL A 55 -23.27 -6.85 -5.27
N ILE A 56 -22.51 -5.82 -5.67
CA ILE A 56 -23.14 -4.58 -6.16
C ILE A 56 -23.84 -4.79 -7.51
N PHE A 57 -23.27 -5.58 -8.41
CA PHE A 57 -23.89 -5.88 -9.71
C PHE A 57 -25.14 -6.74 -9.58
N VAL A 58 -25.12 -7.72 -8.66
CA VAL A 58 -26.30 -8.53 -8.33
C VAL A 58 -27.39 -7.64 -7.71
N HIS A 59 -27.03 -6.80 -6.73
CA HIS A 59 -27.99 -5.92 -6.05
C HIS A 59 -28.64 -4.90 -7.01
N LYS A 60 -27.90 -4.38 -7.99
CA LYS A 60 -28.42 -3.43 -8.98
C LYS A 60 -29.09 -4.09 -10.19
N ASN A 61 -29.11 -5.43 -10.27
CA ASN A 61 -29.64 -6.19 -11.41
C ASN A 61 -29.06 -5.75 -12.77
N GLY A 62 -27.76 -5.43 -12.81
CA GLY A 62 -27.06 -5.04 -14.03
C GLY A 62 -26.50 -3.61 -14.04
N TRP A 63 -26.24 -3.09 -15.25
CA TRP A 63 -25.59 -1.80 -15.47
C TRP A 63 -26.60 -0.68 -15.66
N ASN A 64 -26.38 0.46 -15.01
CA ASN A 64 -27.14 1.68 -15.24
C ASN A 64 -26.32 2.66 -16.10
N SER A 65 -26.70 2.83 -17.36
CA SER A 65 -26.07 3.78 -18.28
C SER A 65 -26.64 5.21 -18.20
N GLN A 66 -27.72 5.43 -17.44
CA GLN A 66 -28.43 6.71 -17.35
C GLN A 66 -27.92 7.61 -16.21
N THR A 67 -26.62 7.53 -15.89
CA THR A 67 -26.00 8.38 -14.86
C THR A 67 -24.77 9.09 -15.44
N SER A 68 -24.64 10.37 -15.13
CA SER A 68 -23.43 11.15 -15.42
C SER A 68 -22.33 10.94 -14.37
N ASN A 69 -22.63 10.23 -13.28
CA ASN A 69 -21.66 9.96 -12.22
C ASN A 69 -20.66 8.88 -12.68
N PRO A 70 -19.35 9.16 -12.70
CA PRO A 70 -18.35 8.22 -13.22
C PRO A 70 -18.03 7.06 -12.25
N HIS A 71 -18.61 7.02 -11.04
CA HIS A 71 -18.33 6.03 -10.00
C HIS A 71 -18.32 4.59 -10.52
N ALA A 72 -19.36 4.16 -11.22
CA ALA A 72 -19.46 2.77 -11.68
C ALA A 72 -18.37 2.42 -12.71
N VAL A 73 -18.07 3.34 -13.64
CA VAL A 73 -17.04 3.16 -14.67
C VAL A 73 -15.66 3.10 -14.03
N LEU A 74 -15.33 4.07 -13.17
CA LEU A 74 -14.04 4.11 -12.49
C LEU A 74 -13.85 2.91 -11.56
N GLY A 75 -14.91 2.44 -10.90
CA GLY A 75 -14.90 1.24 -10.08
C GLY A 75 -14.63 -0.04 -10.88
N CYS A 76 -15.19 -0.15 -12.09
CA CYS A 76 -14.88 -1.25 -13.01
C CYS A 76 -13.42 -1.20 -13.47
N ILE A 77 -12.91 -0.01 -13.84
CA ILE A 77 -11.51 0.17 -14.23
C ILE A 77 -10.57 -0.20 -13.09
N ALA A 78 -10.79 0.34 -11.88
CA ALA A 78 -9.97 0.02 -10.71
C ALA A 78 -9.97 -1.48 -10.40
N THR A 79 -11.14 -2.12 -10.44
CA THR A 79 -11.29 -3.56 -10.20
C THR A 79 -10.56 -4.38 -11.27
N ALA A 80 -10.70 -4.02 -12.55
CA ALA A 80 -10.00 -4.69 -13.65
C ALA A 80 -8.47 -4.58 -13.50
N LEU A 81 -7.95 -3.38 -13.21
CA LEU A 81 -6.52 -3.19 -12.95
C LEU A 81 -6.05 -3.99 -11.74
N GLY A 82 -6.87 -4.06 -10.68
CA GLY A 82 -6.61 -4.89 -9.49
C GLY A 82 -6.55 -6.39 -9.80
N LEU A 83 -7.44 -6.89 -10.67
CA LEU A 83 -7.46 -8.28 -11.14
C LEU A 83 -6.30 -8.62 -12.06
N ILE A 84 -5.81 -7.67 -12.84
CA ILE A 84 -4.65 -7.85 -13.71
C ILE A 84 -3.36 -8.01 -12.88
N GLN A 85 -3.27 -7.43 -11.68
CA GLN A 85 -2.08 -7.53 -10.82
C GLN A 85 -1.61 -8.96 -10.53
N PRO A 86 -2.44 -9.88 -10.00
CA PRO A 86 -2.04 -11.26 -9.77
C PRO A 86 -1.68 -11.98 -11.08
N ILE A 87 -2.38 -11.68 -12.18
CA ILE A 87 -2.05 -12.27 -13.50
C ILE A 87 -0.64 -11.84 -13.93
N MET A 88 -0.32 -10.55 -13.85
CA MET A 88 1.04 -10.06 -14.10
C MET A 88 2.05 -10.74 -13.17
N ALA A 89 1.72 -10.91 -11.90
CA ALA A 89 2.61 -11.53 -10.92
C ALA A 89 2.91 -13.00 -11.20
N LEU A 90 2.05 -13.73 -11.92
CA LEU A 90 2.33 -15.09 -12.40
C LEU A 90 3.47 -15.11 -13.44
N PHE A 91 3.58 -14.06 -14.25
CA PHE A 91 4.64 -13.90 -15.26
C PHE A 91 5.88 -13.18 -14.73
N ARG A 92 6.00 -13.03 -13.41
CA ARG A 92 7.13 -12.36 -12.75
C ARG A 92 8.45 -13.09 -13.08
N PRO A 93 9.41 -12.45 -13.77
CA PRO A 93 10.69 -13.08 -14.10
C PRO A 93 11.51 -13.46 -12.85
N ALA A 94 12.53 -14.30 -12.99
CA ALA A 94 13.48 -14.59 -11.91
C ALA A 94 14.19 -13.32 -11.41
N ALA A 95 14.78 -13.38 -10.21
CA ALA A 95 15.34 -12.19 -9.54
C ALA A 95 16.54 -11.58 -10.29
N ASP A 96 17.30 -12.41 -11.00
CA ASP A 96 18.49 -12.12 -11.80
C ASP A 96 18.19 -11.88 -13.29
N HIS A 97 16.94 -12.08 -13.73
CA HIS A 97 16.58 -11.98 -15.14
C HIS A 97 16.56 -10.51 -15.63
N PRO A 98 17.12 -10.16 -16.81
CA PRO A 98 17.26 -8.78 -17.28
C PRO A 98 15.91 -8.06 -17.45
N LYS A 99 14.86 -8.78 -17.89
CA LYS A 99 13.50 -8.21 -18.03
C LYS A 99 12.80 -7.92 -16.69
N ARG A 100 13.38 -8.29 -15.55
CA ARG A 100 12.77 -8.11 -14.23
C ARG A 100 12.55 -6.63 -13.88
N TYR A 101 13.41 -5.76 -14.39
CA TYR A 101 13.27 -4.31 -14.24
C TYR A 101 11.96 -3.80 -14.84
N TYR A 102 11.63 -4.18 -16.09
CA TYR A 102 10.39 -3.79 -16.74
C TYR A 102 9.16 -4.31 -15.99
N PHE A 103 9.19 -5.58 -15.57
CA PHE A 103 8.12 -6.13 -14.73
C PHE A 103 7.90 -5.30 -13.46
N ASN A 104 8.97 -4.96 -12.74
CA ASN A 104 8.85 -4.19 -11.50
C ASN A 104 8.20 -2.81 -11.73
N TRP A 105 8.54 -2.12 -12.82
CA TRP A 105 7.96 -0.82 -13.16
C TRP A 105 6.50 -0.92 -13.59
N ILE A 106 6.16 -1.86 -14.47
CA ILE A 106 4.78 -2.00 -14.96
C ILE A 106 3.88 -2.46 -13.79
N HIS A 107 4.31 -3.44 -13.00
CA HIS A 107 3.58 -3.90 -11.81
C HIS A 107 3.37 -2.76 -10.80
N PHE A 108 4.42 -1.97 -10.54
CA PHE A 108 4.32 -0.79 -9.70
C PHE A 108 3.32 0.25 -10.25
N LEU A 109 3.42 0.60 -11.53
CA LEU A 109 2.59 1.65 -12.14
C LEU A 109 1.12 1.24 -12.16
N VAL A 110 0.82 0.04 -12.66
CA VAL A 110 -0.57 -0.46 -12.73
C VAL A 110 -1.16 -0.59 -11.33
N GLY A 111 -0.36 -0.99 -10.33
CA GLY A 111 -0.84 -1.19 -8.95
C GLY A 111 -1.19 0.14 -8.29
N ASN A 112 -0.34 1.15 -8.44
CA ASN A 112 -0.61 2.49 -7.92
C ASN A 112 -1.75 3.18 -8.69
N ALA A 113 -1.84 2.98 -10.01
CA ALA A 113 -2.96 3.48 -10.81
C ALA A 113 -4.30 2.88 -10.34
N ALA A 114 -4.36 1.56 -10.11
CA ALA A 114 -5.55 0.89 -9.58
C ALA A 114 -5.98 1.51 -8.23
N HIS A 115 -5.05 1.67 -7.29
CA HIS A 115 -5.33 2.25 -5.98
C HIS A 115 -5.78 3.72 -6.07
N LEU A 116 -5.12 4.54 -6.89
CA LEU A 116 -5.49 5.95 -7.09
C LEU A 116 -6.89 6.07 -7.70
N ILE A 117 -7.18 5.31 -8.76
CA ILE A 117 -8.50 5.29 -9.40
C ILE A 117 -9.56 4.81 -8.41
N ALA A 118 -9.26 3.80 -7.57
CA ALA A 118 -10.17 3.34 -6.53
C ALA A 118 -10.47 4.45 -5.49
N ILE A 119 -9.46 5.20 -5.04
CA ILE A 119 -9.68 6.33 -4.12
C ILE A 119 -10.59 7.37 -4.78
N ILE A 120 -10.30 7.79 -6.01
CA ILE A 120 -11.13 8.74 -6.77
C ILE A 120 -12.57 8.20 -6.91
N THR A 121 -12.72 6.92 -7.20
CA THR A 121 -14.02 6.24 -7.30
C THR A 121 -14.80 6.36 -5.99
N ILE A 122 -14.16 6.19 -4.85
CA ILE A 122 -14.81 6.28 -3.53
C ILE A 122 -15.31 7.70 -3.26
N PHE A 123 -14.57 8.74 -3.69
CA PHE A 123 -15.08 10.13 -3.61
C PHE A 123 -16.38 10.30 -4.40
N PHE A 124 -16.47 9.73 -5.61
CA PHE A 124 -17.70 9.79 -6.41
C PHE A 124 -18.88 8.98 -5.84
N ALA A 125 -18.66 8.12 -4.84
CA ALA A 125 -19.74 7.40 -4.19
C ALA A 125 -20.66 8.35 -3.39
N VAL A 126 -20.10 9.43 -2.83
CA VAL A 126 -20.87 10.37 -2.00
C VAL A 126 -21.82 11.22 -2.86
N SER A 127 -21.47 11.51 -4.11
CA SER A 127 -22.36 12.22 -5.05
C SER A 127 -23.37 11.30 -5.75
N LEU A 128 -23.38 10.01 -5.42
CA LEU A 128 -24.35 9.07 -5.97
C LEU A 128 -25.62 9.09 -5.12
N ALA A 129 -26.76 9.51 -5.69
CA ALA A 129 -28.01 9.61 -4.95
C ALA A 129 -28.43 8.29 -4.26
N SER A 130 -28.08 7.14 -4.85
CA SER A 130 -28.41 5.83 -4.29
C SER A 130 -27.50 5.37 -3.15
N SER A 131 -26.45 6.13 -2.78
CA SER A 131 -25.54 5.73 -1.70
C SER A 131 -26.01 6.16 -0.32
N GLY A 132 -26.90 7.17 -0.23
CA GLY A 132 -27.37 7.73 1.03
C GLY A 132 -26.30 8.44 1.87
N LEU A 133 -25.05 8.50 1.39
CA LEU A 133 -23.92 8.94 2.20
C LEU A 133 -24.03 10.43 2.56
N ASN A 134 -23.87 10.72 3.85
CA ASN A 134 -23.69 12.09 4.33
C ASN A 134 -22.38 12.68 3.77
N LYS A 135 -22.39 13.99 3.49
CA LYS A 135 -21.23 14.80 3.09
C LYS A 135 -20.04 14.66 4.05
N ASP A 136 -20.27 14.33 5.32
CA ASP A 136 -19.20 14.07 6.28
C ASP A 136 -18.23 12.97 5.81
N PHE A 137 -18.69 12.02 5.00
CA PHE A 137 -17.86 10.99 4.39
C PHE A 137 -16.70 11.58 3.56
N TYR A 138 -16.90 12.75 2.92
CA TYR A 138 -15.82 13.45 2.19
C TYR A 138 -14.67 13.83 3.11
N TRP A 139 -14.96 14.31 4.32
CA TRP A 139 -13.95 14.72 5.28
C TRP A 139 -13.12 13.54 5.75
N PHE A 140 -13.75 12.41 6.07
CA PHE A 140 -13.02 11.20 6.47
C PHE A 140 -12.18 10.62 5.32
N MET A 141 -12.67 10.67 4.08
CA MET A 141 -11.87 10.32 2.91
C MET A 141 -10.68 11.26 2.70
N ALA A 142 -10.87 12.57 2.87
CA ALA A 142 -9.79 13.55 2.79
C ALA A 142 -8.73 13.33 3.88
N ILE A 143 -9.17 13.08 5.12
CA ILE A 143 -8.29 12.74 6.25
C ILE A 143 -7.48 11.47 5.93
N PHE A 144 -8.13 10.42 5.42
CA PHE A 144 -7.44 9.21 4.97
C PHE A 144 -6.34 9.53 3.95
N VAL A 145 -6.65 10.28 2.89
CA VAL A 145 -5.68 10.62 1.84
C VAL A 145 -4.51 11.43 2.41
N ILE A 146 -4.78 12.45 3.23
CA ILE A 146 -3.74 13.29 3.83
C ILE A 146 -2.83 12.44 4.72
N VAL A 147 -3.39 11.65 5.64
CA VAL A 147 -2.60 10.80 6.54
C VAL A 147 -1.81 9.76 5.75
N TYR A 148 -2.42 9.11 4.76
CA TYR A 148 -1.72 8.16 3.88
C TYR A 148 -0.49 8.79 3.19
N LEU A 149 -0.65 10.00 2.63
CA LEU A 149 0.45 10.72 1.99
C LEU A 149 1.54 11.14 2.99
N LEU A 150 1.16 11.60 4.18
CA LEU A 150 2.09 11.96 5.24
C LEU A 150 2.91 10.76 5.71
N PHE A 151 2.29 9.59 5.88
CA PHE A 151 3.01 8.36 6.22
C PHE A 151 3.93 7.90 5.09
N HIS A 152 3.50 8.00 3.83
CA HIS A 152 4.37 7.72 2.69
C HIS A 152 5.59 8.64 2.65
N LEU A 153 5.38 9.94 2.86
CA LEU A 153 6.45 10.94 2.92
C LEU A 153 7.40 10.64 4.09
N PHE A 154 6.86 10.37 5.28
CA PHE A 154 7.63 10.01 6.45
C PHE A 154 8.54 8.81 6.19
N PHE A 155 7.99 7.69 5.69
CA PHE A 155 8.79 6.50 5.41
C PHE A 155 9.83 6.75 4.32
N GLN A 156 9.50 7.54 3.28
CA GLN A 156 10.42 7.88 2.20
C GLN A 156 11.59 8.73 2.72
N VAL A 157 11.32 9.78 3.51
CA VAL A 157 12.34 10.63 4.14
C VAL A 157 13.19 9.82 5.13
N HIS A 158 12.56 8.97 5.93
CA HIS A 158 13.26 8.09 6.86
C HIS A 158 14.21 7.13 6.12
N SER A 159 13.75 6.45 5.06
CA SER A 159 14.59 5.56 4.26
C SER A 159 15.77 6.30 3.62
N TRP A 160 15.53 7.49 3.09
CA TRP A 160 16.56 8.30 2.46
C TRP A 160 17.61 8.78 3.47
N SER A 161 17.16 9.22 4.65
CA SER A 161 18.03 9.63 5.76
C SER A 161 18.90 8.46 6.26
N ALA A 162 18.30 7.28 6.43
CA ALA A 162 19.02 6.07 6.85
C ALA A 162 20.06 5.64 5.82
N GLU A 163 19.72 5.64 4.53
CA GLU A 163 20.64 5.29 3.43
C GLU A 163 21.78 6.30 3.30
N ARG A 164 21.49 7.60 3.42
CA ARG A 164 22.49 8.66 3.41
C ARG A 164 23.48 8.53 4.56
N LYS A 165 23.00 8.23 5.78
CA LYS A 165 23.87 7.97 6.94
C LYS A 165 24.77 6.77 6.72
N LYS A 166 24.20 5.64 6.24
CA LYS A 166 24.97 4.42 5.91
C LYS A 166 26.07 4.70 4.89
N ASN A 167 25.75 5.41 3.81
CA ASN A 167 26.72 5.73 2.76
C ASN A 167 27.85 6.65 3.27
N ASN A 168 27.55 7.58 4.17
CA ASN A 168 28.55 8.42 4.80
C ASN A 168 29.45 7.62 5.77
N GLU A 169 28.88 6.72 6.57
CA GLU A 169 29.65 5.85 7.47
C GLU A 169 30.61 4.94 6.67
N VAL A 170 30.14 4.34 5.56
CA VAL A 170 30.99 3.52 4.67
C VAL A 170 32.13 4.35 4.07
N LYS A 171 31.86 5.57 3.60
CA LYS A 171 32.91 6.47 3.09
C LYS A 171 33.93 6.83 4.16
N MET A 172 33.48 7.15 5.38
CA MET A 172 34.38 7.45 6.49
C MET A 172 35.24 6.24 6.87
N LEU A 173 34.67 5.02 6.85
CA LEU A 173 35.40 3.79 7.10
C LEU A 173 36.42 3.48 6.01
N ASP A 174 36.10 3.72 4.73
CA ASP A 174 37.04 3.55 3.62
C ASP A 174 38.22 4.54 3.70
N LEU A 175 37.93 5.80 4.07
CA LEU A 175 38.95 6.82 4.33
C LEU A 175 39.81 6.47 5.57
N ALA A 176 39.20 5.95 6.63
CA ALA A 176 39.88 5.56 7.88
C ALA A 176 40.61 4.21 7.79
N GLY A 177 40.16 3.29 6.93
CA GLY A 177 40.83 2.00 6.66
C GLY A 177 42.20 2.17 6.00
N ARG A 178 42.47 3.34 5.42
CA ARG A 178 43.82 3.79 5.03
C ARG A 178 44.71 4.20 6.22
N GLY A 179 44.19 4.24 7.44
CA GLY A 179 44.89 4.63 8.66
C GLY A 179 44.30 4.00 9.93
N GLY A 180 44.31 2.67 10.03
CA GLY A 180 44.28 1.93 11.30
C GLY A 180 42.98 1.94 12.14
N ASN A 181 42.39 0.74 12.29
CA ASN A 181 41.47 0.29 13.35
C ASN A 181 40.30 1.21 13.76
N ALA A 182 39.20 1.15 12.99
CA ALA A 182 37.88 1.59 13.45
C ALA A 182 37.05 0.38 13.94
N THR A 183 36.78 0.31 15.24
CA THR A 183 35.90 -0.71 15.86
C THR A 183 34.41 -0.38 15.60
N GLN A 184 33.67 -1.33 15.03
CA GLN A 184 32.24 -1.22 14.66
C GLN A 184 31.24 -1.41 15.84
N ASN A 185 31.50 -0.83 17.01
CA ASN A 185 30.75 -1.21 18.22
C ASN A 185 29.30 -0.68 18.32
N GLY A 186 28.75 0.03 17.31
CA GLY A 186 27.39 0.61 17.36
C GLY A 186 26.51 0.44 16.11
N ALA A 187 26.98 -0.25 15.07
CA ALA A 187 26.21 -0.46 13.83
C ALA A 187 24.95 -1.35 14.02
N PRO A 188 25.00 -2.47 14.79
CA PRO A 188 23.84 -3.35 14.97
C PRO A 188 22.69 -2.66 15.72
N GLU A 189 23.01 -1.87 16.74
CA GLU A 189 22.03 -1.14 17.56
C GLU A 189 21.28 -0.09 16.75
N LYS A 190 21.99 0.73 15.96
CA LYS A 190 21.37 1.73 15.08
C LYS A 190 20.42 1.11 14.05
N ILE A 191 20.77 -0.06 13.51
CA ILE A 191 19.91 -0.80 12.57
C ILE A 191 18.63 -1.25 13.27
N LEU A 192 18.75 -1.84 14.47
CA LEU A 192 17.60 -2.27 15.28
C LEU A 192 16.65 -1.11 15.61
N VAL A 193 17.18 0.05 16.01
CA VAL A 193 16.37 1.24 16.31
C VAL A 193 15.61 1.74 15.08
N ASN A 194 16.26 1.81 13.92
CA ASN A 194 15.63 2.23 12.68
C ASN A 194 14.52 1.26 12.23
N GLU A 195 14.73 -0.05 12.38
CA GLU A 195 13.68 -1.05 12.12
C GLU A 195 12.51 -0.89 13.09
N ALA A 196 12.79 -0.74 14.39
CA ALA A 196 11.77 -0.58 15.42
C ALA A 196 10.90 0.66 15.15
N LEU A 197 11.51 1.79 14.79
CA LEU A 197 10.78 3.00 14.42
C LEU A 197 9.84 2.75 13.22
N ARG A 198 10.32 2.08 12.16
CA ARG A 198 9.45 1.76 11.01
C ARG A 198 8.26 0.90 11.42
N VAL A 199 8.49 -0.13 12.23
CA VAL A 199 7.44 -1.04 12.70
C VAL A 199 6.42 -0.33 13.61
N ILE A 200 6.88 0.55 14.52
CA ILE A 200 6.00 1.32 15.40
C ILE A 200 5.09 2.23 14.58
N PHE A 201 5.66 3.01 13.65
CA PHE A 201 4.86 3.90 12.79
C PHE A 201 3.90 3.13 11.89
N LEU A 202 4.29 1.96 11.40
CA LEU A 202 3.38 1.07 10.68
C LEU A 202 2.21 0.63 11.58
N GLY A 203 2.47 0.28 12.83
CA GLY A 203 1.43 -0.05 13.81
C GLY A 203 0.47 1.11 14.05
N ILE A 204 0.99 2.32 14.24
CA ILE A 204 0.18 3.55 14.35
C ILE A 204 -0.69 3.75 13.11
N PHE A 205 -0.12 3.58 11.91
CA PHE A 205 -0.87 3.70 10.67
C PHE A 205 -1.95 2.62 10.54
N ALA A 206 -1.68 1.37 10.94
CA ALA A 206 -2.66 0.29 10.93
C ALA A 206 -3.82 0.55 11.90
N ILE A 207 -3.54 1.10 13.09
CA ILE A 207 -4.57 1.53 14.05
C ILE A 207 -5.40 2.65 13.45
N PHE A 208 -4.77 3.67 12.86
CA PHE A 208 -5.45 4.74 12.15
C PHE A 208 -6.37 4.19 11.05
N LEU A 209 -5.90 3.23 10.24
CA LEU A 209 -6.71 2.59 9.22
C LEU A 209 -7.91 1.82 9.79
N ALA A 210 -7.75 1.14 10.92
CA ALA A 210 -8.87 0.48 11.58
C ALA A 210 -9.91 1.49 12.05
N VAL A 211 -9.48 2.57 12.70
CA VAL A 211 -10.36 3.64 13.19
C VAL A 211 -11.09 4.31 12.02
N ILE A 212 -10.39 4.71 10.96
CA ILE A 212 -11.03 5.39 9.82
C ILE A 212 -12.04 4.47 9.12
N LEU A 213 -11.73 3.17 8.97
CA LEU A 213 -12.66 2.21 8.41
C LEU A 213 -13.90 2.04 9.28
N ILE A 214 -13.74 1.89 10.61
CA ILE A 214 -14.86 1.79 11.55
C ILE A 214 -15.76 3.03 11.44
N THR A 215 -15.18 4.23 11.43
CA THR A 215 -15.92 5.47 11.29
C THR A 215 -16.66 5.56 9.95
N MET A 216 -16.00 5.19 8.85
CA MET A 216 -16.65 5.16 7.52
C MET A 216 -17.79 4.14 7.46
N TYR A 217 -17.65 2.97 8.11
CA TYR A 217 -18.72 1.99 8.20
C TYR A 217 -19.89 2.47 9.08
N ALA A 218 -19.60 3.19 10.17
CA ALA A 218 -20.65 3.82 10.97
C ALA A 218 -21.44 4.85 10.17
N LEU A 219 -20.78 5.67 9.34
CA LEU A 219 -21.45 6.61 8.45
C LEU A 219 -22.29 5.92 7.37
N ILE A 220 -21.81 4.79 6.83
CA ILE A 220 -22.60 3.97 5.90
C ILE A 220 -23.82 3.36 6.59
N GLY A 221 -23.69 2.92 7.85
CA GLY A 221 -24.80 2.28 8.58
C GLY A 221 -25.93 3.22 8.97
N VAL A 222 -25.69 4.55 8.95
CA VAL A 222 -26.69 5.59 9.24
C VAL A 222 -27.24 6.23 7.94
N ALA A 223 -26.70 5.85 6.78
CA ALA A 223 -27.16 6.26 5.44
C ALA A 223 -28.33 5.41 4.94
#